data_AF-A0A510HMP9-F1
#
_entry.id   AF-A0A510HMP9-F1
#
_cell.length_a   1.000
_cell.length_b   1.000
_cell.length_c   1.000
_cell.angle_alpha   90.00
_cell.angle_beta   90.00
_cell.angle_gamma   90.00
#
_symmetry.space_group_name_H-M   'P 1'
#
loop_
_entity.id
_entity.type
_entity.pdbx_description
1 polymer ?
#
loop_
_entity_poly.entity_id
_entity_poly.type
_entity_poly.pdbx_seq_one_letter_code
_entity_poly.pdbx_strand_id
1 'polypeptide(L)'
;MRLEEARIAVDEALSAYRRCVEAEVEEYGPEYERVTFMEYEAPAPDPCAEAFLRLVEAVRAYEAAGGSREDLDLGRERKRVYEALDKG
;
A
#
# COMPACT_ATOMS: atom_id res chain seq x y z
N MET A 1 13.29 16.92 -3.46
CA MET A 1 12.66 16.12 -4.53
C MET A 1 11.68 17.02 -5.26
N ARG A 2 11.66 16.99 -6.60
CA ARG A 2 10.66 17.75 -7.37
C ARG A 2 9.32 17.02 -7.36
N LEU A 3 8.24 17.77 -7.59
CA LEU A 3 6.87 17.25 -7.59
C LEU A 3 6.69 16.07 -8.57
N GLU A 4 7.27 16.19 -9.77
CA GLU A 4 7.19 15.15 -10.80
C GLU A 4 7.98 13.88 -10.41
N GLU A 5 9.13 14.04 -9.76
CA GLU A 5 9.92 12.92 -9.23
C GLU A 5 9.17 12.22 -8.09
N ALA A 6 8.51 12.98 -7.22
CA ALA A 6 7.68 12.42 -6.15
C ALA A 6 6.45 11.69 -6.70
N ARG A 7 5.83 12.20 -7.78
CA ARG A 7 4.72 11.52 -8.45
C ARG A 7 5.14 10.15 -8.99
N ILE A 8 6.28 10.10 -9.69
CA ILE A 8 6.85 8.84 -10.20
C ILE A 8 7.09 7.87 -9.05
N ALA A 9 7.64 8.34 -7.92
CA ALA A 9 7.88 7.50 -6.75
C ALA A 9 6.57 6.92 -6.16
N VAL A 10 5.47 7.68 -6.18
CA VAL A 10 4.14 7.16 -5.78
C VAL A 10 3.68 6.06 -6.73
N ASP A 11 3.74 6.29 -8.04
CA ASP A 11 3.33 5.30 -9.06
C ASP A 11 4.14 3.99 -8.95
N GLU A 12 5.45 4.09 -8.73
CA GLU A 12 6.34 2.94 -8.52
C GLU A 12 5.99 2.19 -7.23
N ALA A 13 5.78 2.90 -6.13
CA ALA A 13 5.43 2.31 -4.84
C ALA A 13 4.04 1.64 -4.89
N LEU A 14 3.07 2.27 -5.57
CA LEU A 14 1.74 1.71 -5.77
C LEU A 14 1.79 0.43 -6.61
N SER A 15 2.57 0.44 -7.68
CA SER A 15 2.78 -0.74 -8.53
C SER A 15 3.52 -1.86 -7.79
N ALA A 16 4.46 -1.55 -6.91
CA ALA A 16 5.14 -2.53 -6.07
C ALA A 16 4.19 -3.15 -5.03
N TYR A 17 3.37 -2.33 -4.37
CA TYR A 17 2.36 -2.79 -3.44
C TYR A 17 1.34 -3.72 -4.11
N ARG A 18 0.82 -3.32 -5.28
CA ARG A 18 -0.13 -4.14 -6.04
C ARG A 18 0.46 -5.49 -6.44
N ARG A 19 1.70 -5.51 -6.95
CA ARG A 19 2.40 -6.75 -7.31
C ARG A 19 2.59 -7.67 -6.09
N CYS A 20 2.88 -7.10 -4.92
CA CYS A 20 2.99 -7.89 -3.69
C CYS A 20 1.65 -8.54 -3.33
N VAL A 21 0.56 -7.76 -3.35
CA VAL A 21 -0.79 -8.27 -3.05
C VAL A 21 -1.23 -9.31 -4.09
N GLU A 22 -0.93 -9.09 -5.37
CA GLU A 22 -1.25 -10.04 -6.44
C GLU A 22 -0.45 -11.34 -6.30
N ALA A 23 0.82 -11.27 -5.91
CA ALA A 23 1.63 -12.45 -5.63
C ALA A 23 1.11 -13.26 -4.44
N GLU A 24 0.64 -12.59 -3.37
CA GLU A 24 -0.02 -13.28 -2.26
C GLU A 24 -1.32 -13.99 -2.69
N VAL A 25 -2.11 -13.37 -3.57
CA VAL A 25 -3.35 -13.97 -4.08
C VAL A 25 -3.05 -15.16 -5.00
N GLU A 26 -1.95 -15.15 -5.75
CA GLU A 26 -1.51 -16.26 -6.61
C GLU A 26 -0.94 -17.43 -5.80
N GLU A 27 -0.25 -17.15 -4.69
CA GLU A 27 0.32 -18.19 -3.81
C GLU A 27 -0.73 -18.85 -2.88
N TYR A 28 -1.85 -18.18 -2.61
CA TYR A 28 -2.99 -18.70 -1.83
C TYR A 28 -4.25 -18.91 -2.68
N GLY A 29 -4.22 -19.88 -3.63
CA GLY A 29 -5.39 -20.33 -4.42
C GLY A 29 -6.65 -20.72 -3.60
N PRO A 30 -7.66 -21.45 -4.15
CA PRO A 30 -9.06 -21.52 -3.68
C PRO A 30 -9.37 -22.10 -2.26
N GLU A 31 -8.46 -22.03 -1.30
CA GLU A 31 -8.64 -22.39 0.11
C GLU A 31 -8.80 -21.19 1.06
N TYR A 32 -9.16 -20.01 0.52
CA TYR A 32 -9.56 -18.85 1.33
C TYR A 32 -10.76 -19.13 2.26
N GLU A 33 -11.53 -20.21 2.04
CA GLU A 33 -12.67 -20.61 2.86
C GLU A 33 -12.33 -21.53 4.06
N ARG A 34 -11.09 -22.01 4.23
CA ARG A 34 -10.76 -23.00 5.28
C ARG A 34 -9.80 -22.55 6.38
N VAL A 35 -9.21 -21.35 6.31
CA VAL A 35 -8.21 -20.90 7.29
C VAL A 35 -8.65 -19.66 8.08
N THR A 36 -9.93 -19.27 8.03
CA THR A 36 -10.53 -18.25 8.91
C THR A 36 -10.99 -18.82 10.27
N PHE A 37 -10.40 -19.92 10.75
CA PHE A 37 -10.79 -20.56 12.02
C PHE A 37 -9.66 -20.79 13.04
N MET A 38 -8.46 -20.26 12.83
CA MET A 38 -7.40 -20.31 13.85
C MET A 38 -6.67 -18.98 13.97
N GLU A 39 -7.36 -17.96 14.49
CA GLU A 39 -6.69 -16.90 15.25
C GLU A 39 -6.14 -17.54 16.54
N TYR A 40 -4.82 -17.61 16.74
CA TYR A 40 -4.19 -17.52 18.07
C TYR A 40 -2.67 -17.26 17.93
N GLU A 41 -2.25 -16.09 18.44
CA GLU A 41 -0.91 -15.69 18.94
C GLU A 41 0.12 -14.93 18.08
N ALA A 42 0.01 -14.86 16.75
CA ALA A 42 0.84 -13.90 15.99
C ALA A 42 0.16 -13.54 14.67
N PRO A 43 -0.27 -12.29 14.41
CA PRO A 43 -0.58 -11.91 13.04
C PRO A 43 0.67 -12.20 12.23
N ALA A 44 0.57 -13.11 11.26
CA ALA A 44 1.66 -13.33 10.32
C ALA A 44 2.07 -11.94 9.78
N PRO A 45 3.38 -11.62 9.74
CA PRO A 45 3.80 -10.34 9.19
C PRO A 45 3.23 -10.26 7.77
N ASP A 46 2.34 -9.30 7.53
CA ASP A 46 1.82 -9.02 6.19
C ASP A 46 3.05 -8.74 5.31
N PRO A 47 3.38 -9.63 4.37
CA PRO A 47 4.60 -9.53 3.59
C PRO A 47 4.58 -8.28 2.68
N CYS A 48 3.41 -7.68 2.49
CA CYS A 48 3.20 -6.44 1.75
C CYS A 48 3.10 -5.20 2.65
N ALA A 49 3.22 -5.34 3.98
CA ALA A 49 3.21 -4.21 4.91
C ALA A 49 4.34 -3.21 4.62
N GLU A 50 5.56 -3.70 4.33
CA GLU A 50 6.67 -2.81 3.96
C GLU A 50 6.41 -2.07 2.65
N ALA A 51 5.82 -2.73 1.66
CA ALA A 51 5.46 -2.10 0.40
C ALA A 51 4.36 -1.04 0.60
N PHE A 52 3.39 -1.31 1.48
CA PHE A 52 2.35 -0.35 1.85
C PHE A 52 2.93 0.86 2.59
N LEU A 53 3.84 0.64 3.54
CA LEU A 53 4.51 1.74 4.26
C LEU A 53 5.31 2.63 3.29
N ARG A 54 6.03 2.03 2.34
CA ARG A 54 6.74 2.78 1.28
C ARG A 54 5.79 3.59 0.41
N LEU A 55 4.60 3.06 0.09
CA LEU A 55 3.57 3.82 -0.62
C LEU A 55 3.10 5.03 0.20
N VAL A 56 2.83 4.85 1.50
CA VAL A 56 2.43 5.96 2.38
C VAL A 56 3.53 7.02 2.46
N GLU A 57 4.79 6.62 2.61
CA GLU A 57 5.94 7.54 2.63
C GLU A 57 6.10 8.30 1.30
N ALA A 58 5.91 7.63 0.17
CA ALA A 58 5.96 8.26 -1.15
C ALA A 58 4.87 9.34 -1.30
N VAL A 59 3.65 9.07 -0.82
CA VAL A 59 2.56 10.05 -0.85
C VAL A 59 2.85 11.24 0.07
N ARG A 60 3.40 11.01 1.27
CA ARG A 60 3.85 12.10 2.15
C ARG A 60 4.91 12.97 1.49
N ALA A 61 5.85 12.35 0.79
CA ALA A 61 6.91 13.08 0.10
C ALA A 61 6.38 13.87 -1.11
N TYR A 62 5.33 13.39 -1.77
CA TYR A 62 4.59 14.12 -2.79
C TYR A 62 3.87 15.35 -2.22
N GLU A 63 3.17 15.20 -1.09
CA GLU A 63 2.54 16.33 -0.39
C GLU A 63 3.58 17.35 0.09
N ALA A 64 4.71 16.90 0.64
CA ALA A 64 5.81 17.76 1.05
C ALA A 64 6.49 18.50 -0.12
N ALA A 65 6.42 17.95 -1.34
CA ALA A 65 6.87 18.61 -2.56
C ALA A 65 5.85 19.62 -3.11
N GLY A 66 4.71 19.81 -2.44
CA GLY A 66 3.65 20.76 -2.80
C GLY A 66 2.52 20.19 -3.63
N GLY A 67 2.42 18.87 -3.77
CA GLY A 67 1.30 18.19 -4.44
C GLY A 67 0.11 17.99 -3.51
N SER A 68 -1.08 17.78 -4.08
CA SER A 68 -2.23 17.31 -3.30
C SER A 68 -2.37 15.80 -3.45
N ARG A 69 -2.53 15.06 -2.34
CA ARG A 69 -2.85 13.61 -2.39
C ARG A 69 -4.12 13.27 -3.19
N GLU A 70 -4.95 14.26 -3.51
CA GLU A 70 -6.13 14.11 -4.39
C GLU A 70 -5.76 14.04 -5.88
N ASP A 71 -4.57 14.50 -6.27
CA ASP A 71 -4.07 14.47 -7.66
C ASP A 71 -3.49 13.11 -8.05
N LEU A 72 -3.38 12.19 -7.09
CA LEU A 72 -2.80 10.85 -7.24
C LEU A 72 -3.89 9.82 -7.53
N ASP A 73 -3.67 8.99 -8.55
CA ASP A 73 -4.56 7.86 -8.85
C ASP A 73 -4.22 6.64 -7.99
N LEU A 74 -4.69 6.66 -6.74
CA LEU A 74 -4.49 5.57 -5.78
C LEU A 74 -5.52 4.43 -5.95
N GLY A 75 -6.49 4.55 -6.86
CA GLY A 75 -7.53 3.54 -7.10
C GLY A 75 -8.19 3.00 -5.83
N ARG A 76 -8.25 1.67 -5.69
CA ARG A 76 -8.86 0.97 -4.56
C ARG A 76 -8.09 1.15 -3.24
N GLU A 77 -6.80 1.50 -3.32
CA GLU A 77 -5.94 1.71 -2.15
C GLU A 77 -6.14 3.08 -1.50
N ARG A 78 -6.82 4.02 -2.18
CA ARG A 78 -7.02 5.41 -1.71
C ARG A 78 -7.44 5.51 -0.25
N LYS A 79 -8.48 4.77 0.14
CA LYS A 79 -9.03 4.84 1.50
C LYS A 79 -8.00 4.42 2.54
N ARG A 80 -7.34 3.27 2.34
CA ARG A 80 -6.32 2.74 3.27
C ARG A 80 -5.14 3.68 3.39
N VAL A 81 -4.66 4.23 2.27
CA VAL A 81 -3.54 5.18 2.26
C VAL A 81 -3.91 6.46 3.02
N TYR A 82 -5.10 7.02 2.79
CA TYR A 82 -5.54 8.23 3.50
C TYR A 82 -5.70 7.98 5.00
N GLU A 83 -6.31 6.86 5.40
CA GLU A 83 -6.42 6.48 6.82
C GLU A 83 -5.05 6.31 7.49
N ALA A 84 -4.05 5.80 6.76
CA ALA A 84 -2.69 5.66 7.27
C ALA A 84 -1.97 7.03 7.38
N LEU A 85 -2.18 7.92 6.41
CA LEU A 85 -1.66 9.28 6.42
C LEU A 85 -2.22 10.09 7.58
N ASP A 86 -3.53 9.99 7.85
CA ASP A 86 -4.22 10.79 8.87
C ASP A 86 -3.95 10.30 10.31
N LYS A 87 -3.42 9.07 10.47
CA LYS A 87 -3.12 8.46 11.78
C LYS A 87 -1.72 8.77 12.33
N GLY A 88 -0.84 9.40 11.55
CA GLY A 88 0.54 9.70 11.97
C GLY A 88 0.99 11.06 11.51
#